data_AF-A0A1B6DRV8-F1
#
_entry.id   AF-A0A1B6DRV8-F1
#
_cell.length_a   1.000
_cell.length_b   1.000
_cell.length_c   1.000
_cell.angle_alpha   90.00
_cell.angle_beta   90.00
_cell.angle_gamma   90.00
#
_symmetry.space_group_name_H-M   'P 1'
#
loop_
_entity.id
_entity.type
_entity.pdbx_description
1 polymer ?
#
loop_
_entity_poly.entity_id
_entity_poly.type
_entity_poly.pdbx_seq_one_letter_code
_entity_poly.pdbx_strand_id
1 'polypeptide(L)'
;PKQEYWEDLFPSGSILTVNGIQKSTTYTCHLHGNVASASKSVRVEMLNRSIVPWCPTDLTGIGGVGWTRAGPGVVAKVECPARYSGVATRLCLLVDQGLARWQTPDFSECVSDQLRTISTDFRK
;
A
#
# COMPACT_ATOMS: atom_id res chain seq x y z
N PRO A 1 12.01 -11.02 -17.83
CA PRO A 1 12.14 -9.89 -16.87
C PRO A 1 12.02 -8.55 -17.61
N LYS A 2 11.24 -7.61 -17.07
CA LYS A 2 10.79 -6.34 -17.71
C LYS A 2 9.70 -6.52 -18.77
N GLN A 3 8.55 -7.06 -18.37
CA GLN A 3 7.37 -7.11 -19.22
C GLN A 3 6.43 -5.99 -18.80
N GLU A 4 6.11 -5.11 -19.74
CA GLU A 4 5.12 -4.05 -19.57
C GLU A 4 3.81 -4.50 -20.18
N TYR A 5 2.71 -4.20 -19.49
CA TYR A 5 1.36 -4.51 -19.92
C TYR A 5 0.60 -3.20 -20.07
N TRP A 6 -0.11 -3.09 -21.19
CA TRP A 6 -0.91 -1.92 -21.54
C TRP A 6 -2.38 -2.30 -21.55
N GLU A 7 -3.21 -1.48 -20.94
CA GLU A 7 -4.65 -1.69 -20.83
C GLU A 7 -5.37 -0.35 -20.71
N ASP A 8 -6.59 -0.28 -21.27
CA ASP A 8 -7.47 0.87 -21.13
C ASP A 8 -8.15 0.83 -19.76
N LEU A 9 -7.89 1.85 -18.94
CA LEU A 9 -8.34 1.90 -17.54
C LEU A 9 -9.80 2.36 -17.38
N PHE A 10 -10.49 2.62 -18.49
CA PHE A 10 -11.88 3.02 -18.49
C PHE A 10 -12.81 1.80 -18.62
N PRO A 11 -13.87 1.66 -17.82
CA PRO A 11 -14.31 2.56 -16.73
C PRO A 11 -13.77 2.19 -15.33
N SER A 12 -13.25 0.98 -15.14
CA SER A 12 -13.10 0.38 -13.79
C SER A 12 -11.65 0.27 -13.29
N GLY A 13 -10.66 0.81 -14.02
CA GLY A 13 -9.25 0.64 -13.71
C GLY A 13 -8.78 -0.81 -13.82
N SER A 14 -7.59 -1.08 -13.28
CA SER A 14 -6.96 -2.40 -13.41
C SER A 14 -6.22 -2.85 -12.17
N ILE A 15 -6.22 -4.17 -11.97
CA ILE A 15 -5.61 -4.84 -10.82
C ILE A 15 -4.46 -5.71 -11.32
N LEU A 16 -3.23 -5.28 -11.03
CA LEU A 16 -2.05 -6.07 -11.28
C LEU A 16 -1.90 -7.16 -10.20
N THR A 17 -2.14 -8.41 -10.57
CA THR A 17 -1.93 -9.58 -9.71
C THR A 17 -0.60 -10.25 -10.05
N VAL A 18 0.32 -10.31 -9.09
CA VAL A 18 1.67 -10.85 -9.28
C VAL A 18 1.85 -12.13 -8.48
N ASN A 19 2.23 -13.22 -9.15
CA ASN A 19 2.37 -14.55 -8.58
C ASN A 19 3.80 -15.07 -8.74
N GLY A 20 4.22 -15.97 -7.83
CA GLY A 20 5.49 -16.68 -7.98
C GLY A 20 6.74 -15.78 -7.96
N ILE A 21 6.66 -14.61 -7.32
CA ILE A 21 7.82 -13.73 -7.14
C ILE A 21 8.93 -14.53 -6.47
N GLN A 22 10.17 -14.46 -7.00
CA GLN A 22 11.37 -15.13 -6.48
C GLN A 22 12.48 -14.15 -6.05
N LYS A 23 12.28 -12.86 -6.27
CA LYS A 23 13.24 -11.80 -5.92
C LYS A 23 12.50 -10.49 -5.65
N SER A 24 12.99 -9.70 -4.71
CA SER A 24 12.45 -8.36 -4.46
C SER A 24 12.49 -7.52 -5.73
N THR A 25 11.39 -6.82 -6.02
CA THR A 25 11.23 -6.03 -7.24
C THR A 25 10.30 -4.86 -7.01
N THR A 26 10.38 -3.85 -7.87
CA THR A 26 9.46 -2.72 -7.89
C THR A 26 8.55 -2.85 -9.11
N TYR A 27 7.25 -2.72 -8.90
CA TYR A 27 6.26 -2.60 -9.96
C TYR A 27 5.82 -1.15 -10.07
N THR A 28 5.68 -0.66 -11.30
CA THR A 28 5.24 0.71 -11.57
C THR A 28 4.03 0.65 -12.49
N CYS A 29 2.96 1.32 -12.10
CA CYS A 29 1.81 1.59 -12.94
C CYS A 29 2.03 2.95 -13.61
N HIS A 30 1.89 2.99 -14.93
CA HIS A 30 1.96 4.21 -15.72
C HIS A 30 0.57 4.54 -16.27
N LEU A 31 0.00 5.65 -15.83
CA LEU A 31 -1.25 6.21 -16.32
C LEU A 31 -0.93 7.20 -17.44
N HIS A 32 -1.49 6.95 -18.63
CA HIS A 32 -1.41 7.88 -19.75
C HIS A 32 -2.82 8.39 -20.04
N GLY A 33 -3.04 9.69 -19.83
CA GLY A 33 -4.26 10.37 -20.22
C GLY A 33 -3.99 11.46 -21.25
N ASN A 34 -5.04 11.92 -21.93
CA ASN A 34 -4.94 12.96 -22.96
C ASN A 34 -4.42 14.31 -22.44
N VAL A 35 -4.58 14.56 -21.13
CA VAL A 35 -4.24 15.84 -20.48
C VAL A 35 -3.01 15.72 -19.58
N ALA A 36 -2.80 14.56 -18.94
CA ALA A 36 -1.68 14.33 -18.04
C ALA A 36 -1.33 12.84 -17.99
N SER A 37 -0.03 12.57 -17.82
CA SER A 37 0.47 11.26 -17.42
C SER A 37 0.81 11.27 -15.93
N ALA A 38 0.61 10.14 -15.27
CA ALA A 38 0.96 9.93 -13.88
C ALA A 38 1.59 8.55 -13.71
N SER A 39 2.43 8.38 -12.69
CA SER A 39 3.00 7.06 -12.40
C SER A 39 3.01 6.79 -10.90
N LYS A 40 2.79 5.53 -10.53
CA LYS A 40 2.78 5.09 -9.13
C LYS A 40 3.50 3.76 -9.01
N SER A 41 4.44 3.68 -8.06
CA SER A 41 5.24 2.48 -7.85
C SER A 41 4.98 1.82 -6.50
N VAL A 42 5.08 0.49 -6.47
CA VAL A 42 5.01 -0.34 -5.28
C VAL A 42 6.19 -1.30 -5.28
N ARG A 43 6.92 -1.34 -4.15
CA ARG A 43 8.03 -2.26 -3.95
C ARG A 43 7.52 -3.52 -3.24
N VAL A 44 7.78 -4.68 -3.82
CA VAL A 44 7.49 -5.98 -3.24
C VAL A 44 8.78 -6.60 -2.76
N GLU A 45 8.85 -6.94 -1.48
CA GLU A 45 10.05 -7.49 -0.86
C GLU A 45 9.90 -8.97 -0.53
N MET A 46 10.94 -9.72 -0.88
CA MET A 46 11.12 -11.09 -0.40
C MET A 46 11.63 -11.10 1.01
N LEU A 47 10.86 -11.73 1.89
CA LEU A 47 11.27 -11.96 3.26
C LEU A 47 12.00 -13.30 3.35
N ASN A 48 13.29 -13.27 3.69
CA ASN A 48 14.01 -14.48 4.08
C ASN A 48 13.57 -14.87 5.50
N ARG A 49 12.86 -15.99 5.59
CA ARG A 49 12.20 -16.46 6.82
C ARG A 49 13.16 -16.93 7.92
N SER A 50 14.45 -17.09 7.64
CA SER A 50 15.38 -17.74 8.57
C SER A 50 16.43 -16.81 9.17
N ILE A 51 16.53 -15.56 8.69
CA ILE A 51 17.69 -14.69 8.98
C ILE A 51 17.28 -13.31 9.48
N VAL A 52 16.17 -12.75 8.99
CA VAL A 52 15.82 -11.34 9.23
C VAL A 52 14.59 -11.25 10.11
N PRO A 53 14.62 -10.50 11.24
CA PRO A 53 13.42 -10.29 12.05
C PRO A 53 12.36 -9.53 11.25
N TRP A 54 11.08 -9.80 11.49
CA TRP A 54 9.98 -9.18 10.77
C TRP A 54 8.91 -8.67 11.73
N CYS A 55 8.15 -7.68 11.28
CA CYS A 55 6.92 -7.33 11.94
C CYS A 55 5.86 -8.41 11.63
N PRO A 56 5.23 -9.01 12.66
CA PRO A 56 4.26 -10.08 12.46
C PRO A 56 2.99 -9.54 11.81
N THR A 57 2.17 -10.44 11.24
CA THR A 57 0.82 -10.06 10.81
C THR A 57 0.04 -9.53 12.02
N ASP A 58 -0.56 -8.36 11.87
CA ASP A 58 -1.40 -7.73 12.89
C ASP A 58 -2.83 -7.63 12.35
N LEU A 59 -3.67 -8.58 12.75
CA LEU A 59 -5.11 -8.61 12.45
C LEU A 59 -5.95 -8.09 13.62
N THR A 60 -5.32 -7.55 14.67
CA THR A 60 -6.00 -7.18 15.91
C THR A 60 -6.91 -5.95 15.77
N GLY A 61 -6.86 -5.28 14.63
CA GLY A 61 -7.77 -4.17 14.30
C GLY A 61 -7.36 -2.83 14.90
N ILE A 62 -6.10 -2.66 15.37
CA ILE A 62 -5.57 -1.33 15.70
C ILE A 62 -5.70 -0.44 14.46
N GLY A 63 -6.60 0.55 14.53
CA GLY A 63 -6.92 1.44 13.42
C GLY A 63 -7.82 0.83 12.34
N GLY A 64 -8.51 -0.29 12.60
CA GLY A 64 -9.59 -0.82 11.74
C GLY A 64 -9.16 -1.56 10.48
N VAL A 65 -7.87 -1.88 10.32
CA VAL A 65 -7.31 -2.56 9.14
C VAL A 65 -6.33 -3.66 9.55
N GLY A 66 -6.14 -4.66 8.69
CA GLY A 66 -5.18 -5.75 8.91
C GLY A 66 -3.83 -5.45 8.25
N TRP A 67 -2.73 -5.60 8.99
CA TRP A 67 -1.38 -5.42 8.48
C TRP A 67 -0.73 -6.77 8.21
N THR A 68 -0.36 -7.02 6.96
CA THR A 68 0.40 -8.22 6.60
C THR A 68 1.85 -8.09 7.04
N ARG A 69 2.49 -9.24 7.33
CA ARG A 69 3.90 -9.29 7.71
C ARG A 69 4.79 -8.43 6.82
N ALA A 70 5.76 -7.75 7.42
CA ALA A 70 6.70 -6.88 6.70
C ALA A 70 8.11 -6.99 7.26
N GLY A 71 9.10 -6.76 6.40
CA GLY A 71 10.51 -6.69 6.79
C GLY A 71 10.86 -5.32 7.38
N PRO A 72 11.98 -5.19 8.09
CA PRO A 72 12.41 -3.91 8.63
C PRO A 72 12.69 -2.90 7.52
N GLY A 73 12.28 -1.64 7.73
CA GLY A 73 12.37 -0.56 6.75
C GLY A 73 11.22 -0.53 5.73
N VAL A 74 10.35 -1.55 5.70
CA VAL A 74 9.20 -1.58 4.79
C VAL A 74 8.07 -0.72 5.33
N VAL A 75 7.53 0.12 4.46
CA VAL A 75 6.26 0.82 4.67
C VAL A 75 5.14 0.01 4.04
N ALA A 76 4.38 -0.71 4.87
CA ALA A 76 3.19 -1.41 4.43
C ALA A 76 2.08 -0.42 4.07
N LYS A 77 1.28 -0.77 3.07
CA LYS A 77 0.15 0.04 2.59
C LYS A 77 -1.10 -0.82 2.56
N VAL A 78 -2.20 -0.28 3.05
CA VAL A 78 -3.52 -0.93 3.04
C VAL A 78 -4.58 0.11 2.70
N GLU A 79 -5.71 -0.34 2.18
CA GLU A 79 -6.87 0.55 2.01
C GLU A 79 -7.32 1.08 3.37
N CYS A 80 -7.83 2.31 3.38
CA CYS A 80 -8.39 2.89 4.59
C CYS A 80 -9.56 2.03 5.14
N PRO A 81 -9.86 2.15 6.46
CA PRO A 81 -11.01 1.49 7.06
C PRO A 81 -12.32 1.82 6.35
N ALA A 82 -13.35 0.99 6.57
CA ALA A 82 -14.70 1.26 6.08
C ALA A 82 -15.16 2.69 6.43
N ARG A 83 -15.85 3.36 5.48
CA ARG A 83 -16.30 4.77 5.53
C ARG A 83 -15.22 5.83 5.31
N TYR A 84 -13.99 5.40 5.01
CA TYR A 84 -12.91 6.26 4.62
C TYR A 84 -12.36 5.82 3.27
N SER A 85 -11.95 6.80 2.46
CA SER A 85 -11.30 6.60 1.17
C SER A 85 -9.84 7.06 1.28
N GLY A 86 -8.92 6.28 0.72
CA GLY A 86 -7.48 6.59 0.73
C GLY A 86 -6.61 5.37 0.99
N VAL A 87 -5.36 5.62 1.41
CA VAL A 87 -4.39 4.58 1.75
C VAL A 87 -3.82 4.84 3.14
N ALA A 88 -3.94 3.86 4.04
CA ALA A 88 -3.24 3.90 5.32
C ALA A 88 -1.85 3.26 5.16
N THR A 89 -0.87 3.78 5.90
CA THR A 89 0.49 3.25 5.87
C THR A 89 1.02 2.90 7.26
N ARG A 90 1.98 1.97 7.33
CA ARG A 90 2.62 1.62 8.60
C ARG A 90 4.05 1.17 8.37
N LEU A 91 4.97 1.70 9.15
CA LEU A 91 6.39 1.36 9.09
C LEU A 91 6.69 0.15 9.97
N CYS A 92 7.39 -0.84 9.42
CA CYS A 92 8.06 -1.87 10.21
C CYS A 92 9.50 -1.42 10.50
N LEU A 93 9.88 -1.30 11.77
CA LEU A 93 11.21 -0.82 12.17
C LEU A 93 11.98 -1.88 12.94
N LEU A 94 13.29 -2.01 12.67
CA LEU A 94 14.20 -2.75 13.53
C LEU A 94 14.50 -1.89 14.75
N VAL A 95 13.91 -2.22 15.89
CA VAL A 95 14.05 -1.43 17.13
C VAL A 95 15.24 -1.88 17.98
N ASP A 96 15.66 -3.14 17.82
CA ASP A 96 16.86 -3.71 18.44
C ASP A 96 17.37 -4.91 17.61
N GLN A 97 18.54 -5.45 17.94
CA GLN A 97 19.09 -6.66 17.33
C GLN A 97 18.09 -7.80 17.42
N GLY A 98 17.65 -8.28 16.25
CA GLY A 98 16.69 -9.38 16.17
C GLY A 98 15.24 -9.00 16.51
N LEU A 99 14.92 -7.73 16.77
CA LEU A 99 13.57 -7.29 17.10
C LEU A 99 13.04 -6.25 16.11
N ALA A 100 12.10 -6.67 15.28
CA ALA A 100 11.33 -5.79 14.43
C ALA A 100 9.94 -5.50 15.05
N ARG A 101 9.53 -4.23 15.04
CA ARG A 101 8.25 -3.79 15.61
C ARG A 101 7.53 -2.82 14.68
N TRP A 102 6.22 -3.02 14.59
CA TRP A 102 5.33 -2.08 13.94
C TRP A 102 5.32 -0.73 14.66
N GLN A 103 5.46 0.33 13.89
CA GLN A 103 5.25 1.69 14.36
C GLN A 103 3.77 2.05 14.37
N THR A 104 3.43 3.23 14.90
CA THR A 104 2.08 3.78 14.84
C THR A 104 1.65 3.88 13.37
N PRO A 105 0.46 3.40 12.99
CA PRO A 105 -0.02 3.56 11.63
C PRO A 105 -0.36 5.03 11.33
N ASP A 106 -0.14 5.40 10.08
CA ASP A 106 -0.45 6.71 9.52
C ASP A 106 -1.73 6.62 8.69
N PHE A 107 -2.74 7.39 9.10
CA PHE A 107 -4.05 7.51 8.47
C PHE A 107 -4.27 8.91 7.86
N SER A 108 -3.21 9.71 7.69
CA SER A 108 -3.32 11.08 7.18
C SER A 108 -3.93 11.18 5.78
N GLU A 109 -3.79 10.14 4.94
CA GLU A 109 -4.44 10.05 3.62
C GLU A 109 -5.86 9.47 3.68
N CYS A 110 -6.39 9.11 4.85
CA CYS A 110 -7.74 8.58 5.00
C CYS A 110 -8.77 9.71 5.18
N VAL A 111 -9.56 9.94 4.15
CA VAL A 111 -10.61 10.97 4.13
C VAL A 111 -11.97 10.32 4.34
N SER A 112 -12.76 10.83 5.28
CA SER A 112 -14.09 10.29 5.51
C SER A 112 -15.01 10.55 4.31
N ASP A 113 -15.87 9.59 4.00
CA ASP A 113 -16.80 9.72 2.88
C ASP A 113 -17.72 10.95 3.06
N GLN A 114 -18.09 11.27 4.31
CA GLN A 114 -18.88 12.45 4.65
C GLN A 114 -18.16 13.76 4.29
N LEU A 115 -16.87 13.88 4.65
CA LEU A 115 -16.10 15.08 4.33
C LEU A 115 -15.92 15.22 2.81
N ARG A 116 -15.77 14.10 2.12
CA ARG A 116 -15.69 14.07 0.65
C ARG A 116 -17.00 14.55 0.02
N THR A 117 -18.16 14.11 0.51
CA THR A 117 -19.47 14.59 0.04
C THR A 117 -19.61 16.10 0.23
N ILE A 118 -19.31 16.61 1.42
CA ILE A 118 -19.35 18.04 1.72
C ILE A 118 -18.43 18.83 0.76
N SER A 119 -17.19 18.37 0.56
CA SER A 119 -16.23 18.99 -0.36
C SER A 119 -16.74 19.02 -1.80
N THR A 120 -17.36 17.93 -2.27
CA THR A 120 -17.94 17.90 -3.62
C THR A 120 -19.12 18.84 -3.79
N ASP A 121 -19.93 19.05 -2.75
CA ASP A 121 -21.06 19.97 -2.81
C ASP A 121 -20.61 21.43 -2.79
N PHE A 122 -19.51 21.76 -2.10
CA PHE A 122 -18.90 23.09 -2.17
C PHE A 122 -18.24 23.42 -3.52
N ARG A 123 -17.90 22.40 -4.32
CA ARG A 123 -17.27 22.58 -5.64
C ARG A 123 -18.27 22.68 -6.80
N LYS A 124 -19.57 22.53 -6.50
CA LYS A 124 -20.67 22.79 -7.44
C LYS A 124 -21.06 24.25 -7.39
#